data_AF-A0A0L0VE46-F1
#
_entry.id   AF-A0A0L0VE46-F1
#
_cell.length_a   1.000
_cell.length_b   1.000
_cell.length_c   1.000
_cell.angle_alpha   90.00
_cell.angle_beta   90.00
_cell.angle_gamma   90.00
#
_symmetry.space_group_name_H-M   'P 1'
#
loop_
_entity.id
_entity.type
_entity.pdbx_description
1 polymer ?
#
loop_
_entity_poly.entity_id
_entity_poly.type
_entity_poly.pdbx_seq_one_letter_code
_entity_poly.pdbx_strand_id
1 'polypeptide(L)'
;MLLKYLLVPIAFTMVAAVPNPEEAASKDIDFNEIVKVAERAKQPIINACARDGVQDVIKGLDDILKPVIEISKRFHLIEKIGTTLLFPEARVFFGFVRVFELIIRAISQHAKVFDGTHRKVTEFEPKLDVIVSDFKKYNIDFHAASDGFRIDVALWGRFGFKFQEKIGS
;
A
#
# COMPACT_ATOMS: atom_id res chain seq x y z
N MET A 1 66.09 11.44 -26.56
CA MET A 1 65.03 12.11 -27.37
C MET A 1 64.04 11.04 -27.78
N LEU A 2 62.95 10.89 -27.03
CA LEU A 2 61.62 11.49 -27.28
C LEU A 2 60.67 10.44 -27.89
N LEU A 3 59.84 9.90 -27.01
CA LEU A 3 58.65 9.08 -27.25
C LEU A 3 57.88 9.54 -28.49
N LYS A 4 57.59 8.62 -29.39
CA LYS A 4 56.54 8.78 -30.41
C LYS A 4 55.37 7.85 -30.08
N TYR A 5 54.34 8.47 -29.51
CA TYR A 5 52.91 8.20 -29.67
C TYR A 5 52.47 6.74 -29.87
N LEU A 6 52.00 6.13 -28.78
CA LEU A 6 50.98 5.08 -28.81
C LEU A 6 49.81 5.57 -27.95
N LEU A 7 48.96 6.39 -28.56
CA LEU A 7 47.61 6.65 -28.05
C LEU A 7 46.79 5.39 -28.34
N VAL A 8 46.75 4.47 -27.37
CA VAL A 8 45.75 3.41 -27.35
C VAL A 8 44.46 4.02 -26.85
N PRO A 9 43.35 4.01 -27.62
CA PRO A 9 42.06 4.36 -27.06
C PRO A 9 41.71 3.26 -26.05
N ILE A 10 41.75 3.60 -24.76
CA ILE A 10 41.15 2.76 -23.72
C ILE A 10 39.64 2.88 -23.96
N ALA A 11 39.10 1.93 -24.72
CA ALA A 11 37.68 1.70 -24.75
C ALA A 11 37.25 1.32 -23.33
N PHE A 12 36.69 2.29 -22.60
CA PHE A 12 35.83 1.97 -21.47
C PHE A 12 34.62 1.25 -22.04
N THR A 13 34.68 -0.08 -22.08
CA THR A 13 33.47 -0.88 -22.14
C THR A 13 32.75 -0.64 -20.83
N MET A 14 31.87 0.37 -20.82
CA MET A 14 30.80 0.41 -19.86
C MET A 14 30.02 -0.88 -20.08
N VAL A 15 30.26 -1.86 -19.20
CA VAL A 15 29.29 -2.92 -18.95
C VAL A 15 28.09 -2.16 -18.41
N ALA A 16 27.21 -1.72 -19.31
CA ALA A 16 25.88 -1.30 -18.94
C ALA A 16 25.29 -2.54 -18.27
N ALA A 17 25.28 -2.54 -16.94
CA ALA A 17 24.46 -3.46 -16.18
C ALA A 17 23.05 -3.26 -16.73
N VAL A 18 22.58 -4.25 -17.49
CA VAL A 18 21.18 -4.30 -17.89
C VAL A 18 20.42 -4.21 -16.57
N PRO A 19 19.65 -3.13 -16.32
CA PRO A 19 18.97 -3.00 -15.05
C PRO A 19 18.09 -4.23 -14.95
N ASN A 20 18.30 -5.04 -13.92
CA ASN A 20 17.49 -6.22 -13.71
C ASN A 20 16.04 -5.72 -13.64
N PRO A 21 15.16 -6.06 -14.60
CA PRO A 21 13.83 -5.47 -14.67
C PRO A 21 13.02 -5.71 -13.39
N GLU A 22 13.36 -6.75 -12.64
CA GLU A 22 12.79 -7.05 -11.34
C GLU A 22 13.28 -6.12 -10.22
N GLU A 23 14.55 -5.69 -10.23
CA GLU A 23 15.08 -4.70 -9.27
C GLU A 23 14.57 -3.28 -9.57
N ALA A 24 14.30 -2.97 -10.85
CA ALA A 24 13.65 -1.72 -11.23
C ALA A 24 12.18 -1.71 -10.78
N ALA A 25 11.44 -2.80 -11.03
CA ALA A 25 10.03 -2.93 -10.65
C ALA A 25 9.79 -2.89 -9.13
N SER A 26 10.78 -3.27 -8.34
CA SER A 26 10.69 -3.29 -6.88
C SER A 26 11.06 -1.94 -6.26
N LYS A 27 11.96 -1.15 -6.89
CA LYS A 27 12.25 0.25 -6.51
C LYS A 27 11.05 1.19 -6.66
N ASP A 28 10.00 0.75 -7.35
CA ASP A 28 8.76 1.50 -7.61
C ASP A 28 7.61 1.19 -6.62
N ILE A 29 7.83 0.38 -5.58
CA ILE A 29 6.78 0.16 -4.56
C ILE A 29 6.82 1.34 -3.57
N ASP A 30 5.93 2.31 -3.73
CA ASP A 30 5.78 3.45 -2.82
C ASP A 30 4.50 3.33 -1.98
N PHE A 31 4.60 2.81 -0.75
CA PHE A 31 3.44 2.81 0.16
C PHE A 31 3.00 4.23 0.55
N ASN A 32 3.81 5.27 0.35
CA ASN A 32 3.34 6.63 0.63
C ASN A 32 2.25 7.04 -0.36
N GLU A 33 2.20 6.45 -1.54
CA GLU A 33 1.14 6.73 -2.51
C GLU A 33 -0.24 6.35 -1.97
N ILE A 34 -0.40 5.13 -1.41
CA ILE A 34 -1.69 4.70 -0.85
C ILE A 34 -2.13 5.61 0.31
N VAL A 35 -1.20 6.09 1.13
CA VAL A 35 -1.50 7.02 2.22
C VAL A 35 -1.96 8.37 1.65
N LYS A 36 -1.21 8.94 0.70
CA LYS A 36 -1.53 10.23 0.09
C LYS A 36 -2.88 10.22 -0.61
N VAL A 37 -3.18 9.15 -1.35
CA VAL A 37 -4.46 9.01 -2.06
C VAL A 37 -5.61 8.85 -1.06
N ALA A 38 -5.44 8.03 -0.03
CA ALA A 38 -6.44 7.88 1.02
C ALA A 38 -6.70 9.19 1.77
N GLU A 39 -5.66 9.94 2.14
CA GLU A 39 -5.79 11.23 2.82
C GLU A 39 -6.52 12.25 1.96
N ARG A 40 -6.20 12.32 0.66
CA ARG A 40 -6.86 13.22 -0.29
C ARG A 40 -8.35 12.86 -0.47
N ALA A 41 -8.66 11.57 -0.53
CA ALA A 41 -10.02 11.08 -0.74
C ALA A 41 -10.88 11.10 0.54
N LYS A 42 -10.26 11.08 1.73
CA LYS A 42 -10.93 10.99 3.04
C LYS A 42 -12.06 12.01 3.21
N GLN A 43 -11.75 13.31 3.15
CA GLN A 43 -12.76 14.34 3.41
C GLN A 43 -13.87 14.38 2.34
N PRO A 44 -13.57 14.28 1.03
CA PRO A 44 -14.60 14.12 0.00
C PRO A 44 -15.53 12.94 0.24
N ILE A 45 -15.01 11.78 0.64
CA ILE A 45 -15.83 10.59 0.94
C ILE A 45 -16.71 10.83 2.16
N ILE A 46 -16.17 11.39 3.25
CA ILE A 46 -16.95 11.70 4.46
C ILE A 46 -18.09 12.67 4.12
N ASN A 47 -17.81 13.72 3.35
CA ASN A 47 -18.82 14.68 2.91
C ASN A 47 -19.89 14.02 2.02
N ALA A 48 -19.49 13.08 1.16
CA ALA A 48 -20.42 12.29 0.36
C ALA A 48 -21.29 11.36 1.23
N CYS A 49 -20.75 10.79 2.30
CA CYS A 49 -21.52 9.97 3.25
C CYS A 49 -22.64 10.80 3.91
N ALA A 50 -22.32 12.02 4.34
CA ALA A 50 -23.28 12.91 5.00
C ALA A 50 -24.49 13.31 4.12
N ARG A 51 -24.40 13.13 2.80
CA ARG A 51 -25.47 13.42 1.82
C ARG A 51 -26.00 12.17 1.11
N ASP A 52 -25.72 10.97 1.63
CA ASP A 52 -26.08 9.68 1.02
C ASP A 52 -25.58 9.49 -0.43
N GLY A 53 -24.43 10.10 -0.75
CA GLY A 53 -23.82 10.11 -2.08
C GLY A 53 -23.08 8.81 -2.41
N VAL A 54 -23.80 7.69 -2.53
CA VAL A 54 -23.23 6.34 -2.77
C VAL A 54 -22.19 6.33 -3.91
N GLN A 55 -22.52 6.93 -5.06
CA GLN A 55 -21.65 6.91 -6.24
C GLN A 55 -20.35 7.70 -6.04
N ASP A 56 -20.41 8.81 -5.30
CA ASP A 56 -19.23 9.60 -4.97
C ASP A 56 -18.30 8.85 -4.03
N VAL A 57 -18.88 8.11 -3.07
CA VAL A 57 -18.12 7.23 -2.18
C VAL A 57 -17.47 6.10 -2.98
N ILE A 58 -18.20 5.43 -3.88
CA ILE A 58 -17.64 4.38 -4.75
C ILE A 58 -16.47 4.93 -5.57
N LYS A 59 -16.62 6.11 -6.18
CA LYS A 59 -15.55 6.74 -6.96
C LYS A 59 -14.31 7.01 -6.10
N GLY A 60 -14.50 7.56 -4.89
CA GLY A 60 -13.41 7.78 -3.96
C GLY A 60 -12.71 6.48 -3.55
N LEU A 61 -13.47 5.41 -3.31
CA LEU A 61 -12.92 4.09 -3.02
C LEU A 61 -12.16 3.49 -4.21
N ASP A 62 -12.65 3.65 -5.44
CA ASP A 62 -11.94 3.20 -6.65
C ASP A 62 -10.59 3.89 -6.82
N ASP A 63 -10.51 5.18 -6.50
CA ASP A 63 -9.25 5.93 -6.57
C ASP A 63 -8.23 5.43 -5.54
N ILE A 64 -8.67 5.07 -4.34
CA ILE A 64 -7.81 4.45 -3.32
C ILE A 64 -7.43 3.02 -3.69
N LEU A 65 -8.35 2.25 -4.27
CA LEU A 65 -8.14 0.82 -4.57
C LEU A 65 -7.05 0.59 -5.62
N LYS A 66 -6.93 1.48 -6.61
CA LYS A 66 -5.93 1.37 -7.70
C LYS A 66 -4.50 1.19 -7.17
N PRO A 67 -3.92 2.11 -6.36
CA PRO A 67 -2.56 1.93 -5.84
C PRO A 67 -2.46 0.75 -4.86
N VAL A 68 -3.52 0.41 -4.11
CA VAL A 68 -3.53 -0.79 -3.25
C VAL A 68 -3.39 -2.08 -4.08
N ILE A 69 -4.08 -2.17 -5.22
CA ILE A 69 -3.94 -3.29 -6.16
C ILE A 69 -2.51 -3.37 -6.69
N GLU A 70 -1.93 -2.24 -7.10
CA GLU A 70 -0.56 -2.19 -7.63
C GLU A 70 0.47 -2.67 -6.61
N ILE A 71 0.41 -2.16 -5.37
CA ILE A 71 1.26 -2.60 -4.27
C ILE A 71 1.07 -4.09 -4.02
N SER A 72 -0.17 -4.58 -3.85
CA SER A 72 -0.42 -6.00 -3.55
C SER A 72 0.12 -6.95 -4.63
N LYS A 73 0.20 -6.51 -5.89
CA LYS A 73 0.76 -7.32 -6.99
C LYS A 73 2.27 -7.37 -6.95
N ARG A 74 2.94 -6.33 -6.47
CA ARG A 74 4.41 -6.21 -6.53
C ARG A 74 5.09 -6.48 -5.19
N PHE A 75 4.36 -6.42 -4.07
CA PHE A 75 4.95 -6.42 -2.74
C PHE A 75 5.80 -7.66 -2.44
N HIS A 76 5.42 -8.84 -2.95
CA HIS A 76 6.23 -10.06 -2.85
C HIS A 76 7.65 -9.94 -3.46
N LEU A 77 7.90 -8.96 -4.34
CA LEU A 77 9.23 -8.71 -4.94
C LEU A 77 10.19 -7.97 -4.00
N ILE A 78 9.72 -7.49 -2.86
CA ILE A 78 10.53 -6.71 -1.91
C ILE A 78 11.71 -7.51 -1.32
N GLU A 79 11.65 -8.86 -1.34
CA GLU A 79 12.77 -9.75 -1.00
C GLU A 79 14.04 -9.40 -1.75
N LYS A 80 13.89 -8.97 -3.01
CA LYS A 80 15.00 -8.71 -3.92
C LYS A 80 15.73 -7.40 -3.60
N ILE A 81 15.13 -6.49 -2.82
CA ILE A 81 15.70 -5.17 -2.48
C ILE A 81 16.36 -5.15 -1.11
N GLY A 82 15.94 -6.04 -0.22
CA GLY A 82 16.48 -6.16 1.13
C GLY A 82 15.43 -5.87 2.22
N THR A 83 15.51 -6.66 3.28
CA THR A 83 14.56 -6.67 4.41
C THR A 83 14.61 -5.41 5.27
N THR A 84 15.65 -4.57 5.12
CA THR A 84 15.82 -3.32 5.86
C THR A 84 14.75 -2.27 5.55
N LEU A 85 14.12 -2.34 4.38
CA LEU A 85 13.04 -1.43 3.96
C LEU A 85 11.67 -1.87 4.47
N LEU A 86 11.50 -3.14 4.86
CA LEU A 86 10.20 -3.70 5.22
C LEU A 86 9.56 -3.03 6.43
N PHE A 87 10.34 -2.73 7.48
CA PHE A 87 9.80 -2.12 8.68
C PHE A 87 9.31 -0.67 8.44
N PRO A 88 10.09 0.22 7.77
CA PRO A 88 9.58 1.50 7.29
C PRO A 88 8.31 1.38 6.45
N GLU A 89 8.25 0.49 5.46
CA GLU A 89 7.05 0.29 4.62
C GLU A 89 5.85 -0.20 5.44
N ALA A 90 6.07 -1.05 6.44
CA ALA A 90 5.02 -1.47 7.37
C ALA A 90 4.45 -0.28 8.16
N ARG A 91 5.29 0.65 8.63
CA ARG A 91 4.81 1.87 9.30
C ARG A 91 3.95 2.71 8.37
N VAL A 92 4.36 2.86 7.11
CA VAL A 92 3.58 3.60 6.10
C VAL A 92 2.25 2.90 5.81
N PHE A 93 2.26 1.57 5.69
CA PHE A 93 1.05 0.76 5.55
C PHE A 93 0.08 0.97 6.71
N PHE A 94 0.54 0.96 7.97
CA PHE A 94 -0.33 1.27 9.11
C PHE A 94 -0.84 2.71 9.11
N GLY A 95 -0.07 3.65 8.56
CA GLY A 95 -0.56 5.00 8.23
C GLY A 95 -1.77 4.96 7.31
N PHE A 96 -1.72 4.15 6.25
CA PHE A 96 -2.86 3.92 5.35
C PHE A 96 -4.05 3.28 6.09
N VAL A 97 -3.82 2.19 6.85
CA VAL A 97 -4.88 1.49 7.60
C VAL A 97 -5.61 2.47 8.53
N ARG A 98 -4.88 3.34 9.22
CA ARG A 98 -5.46 4.37 10.11
C ARG A 98 -6.38 5.32 9.35
N VAL A 99 -5.95 5.81 8.19
CA VAL A 99 -6.74 6.74 7.36
C VAL A 99 -7.96 6.03 6.78
N PHE A 100 -7.79 4.81 6.29
CA PHE A 100 -8.87 4.02 5.73
C PHE A 100 -9.90 3.61 6.78
N GLU A 101 -9.49 3.35 8.03
CA GLU A 101 -10.41 3.10 9.13
C GLU A 101 -11.37 4.27 9.34
N LEU A 102 -10.88 5.52 9.27
CA LEU A 102 -11.73 6.70 9.37
C LEU A 102 -12.78 6.75 8.24
N ILE A 103 -12.40 6.35 7.03
CA ILE A 103 -13.30 6.29 5.87
C ILE A 103 -14.38 5.24 6.07
N ILE A 104 -14.01 4.00 6.39
CA ILE A 104 -15.01 2.92 6.59
C ILE A 104 -15.87 3.18 7.83
N ARG A 105 -15.33 3.86 8.86
CA ARG A 105 -16.10 4.31 10.03
C ARG A 105 -17.21 5.27 9.61
N ALA A 106 -16.88 6.28 8.80
CA ALA A 106 -17.88 7.20 8.27
C ALA A 106 -18.93 6.45 7.41
N ILE A 107 -18.50 5.58 6.50
CA ILE A 107 -19.45 4.75 5.70
C ILE A 107 -20.39 3.96 6.61
N SER A 108 -19.87 3.33 7.68
CA SER A 108 -20.66 2.49 8.59
C SER A 108 -21.75 3.21 9.38
N GLN A 109 -21.68 4.54 9.47
CA GLN A 109 -22.64 5.38 10.17
C GLN A 109 -23.84 5.76 9.28
N HIS A 110 -23.77 5.52 7.97
CA HIS A 110 -24.82 5.87 7.01
C HIS A 110 -25.32 4.61 6.30
N ALA A 111 -26.46 4.06 6.75
CA ALA A 111 -26.96 2.76 6.29
C ALA A 111 -27.06 2.62 4.75
N LYS A 112 -27.62 3.63 4.07
CA LYS A 112 -27.72 3.63 2.60
C LYS A 112 -26.36 3.59 1.90
N VAL A 113 -25.37 4.29 2.46
CA VAL A 113 -24.00 4.30 1.93
C VAL A 113 -23.30 2.98 2.24
N PHE A 114 -23.44 2.47 3.47
CA PHE A 114 -22.92 1.18 3.87
C PHE A 114 -23.39 0.07 2.92
N ASP A 115 -24.70 -0.07 2.73
CA ASP A 115 -25.29 -1.09 1.86
C ASP A 115 -24.86 -0.90 0.39
N GLY A 116 -24.89 0.35 -0.09
CA GLY A 116 -24.56 0.68 -1.48
C GLY A 116 -23.08 0.56 -1.83
N THR A 117 -22.18 0.59 -0.85
CA THR A 117 -20.72 0.53 -1.07
C THR A 117 -20.09 -0.78 -0.59
N HIS A 118 -20.83 -1.64 0.11
CA HIS A 118 -20.31 -2.85 0.75
C HIS A 118 -19.44 -3.70 -0.19
N ARG A 119 -19.94 -4.00 -1.39
CA ARG A 119 -19.20 -4.77 -2.40
C ARG A 119 -17.87 -4.12 -2.77
N LYS A 120 -17.86 -2.79 -2.97
CA LYS A 120 -16.64 -2.05 -3.32
C LYS A 120 -15.63 -2.06 -2.17
N VAL A 121 -16.10 -1.88 -0.93
CA VAL A 121 -15.23 -1.95 0.25
C VAL A 121 -14.61 -3.34 0.40
N THR A 122 -15.36 -4.41 0.14
CA THR A 122 -14.82 -5.78 0.23
C THR A 122 -13.73 -6.11 -0.80
N GLU A 123 -13.61 -5.35 -1.90
CA GLU A 123 -12.55 -5.56 -2.90
C GLU A 123 -11.14 -5.29 -2.36
N PHE A 124 -11.02 -4.53 -1.27
CA PHE A 124 -9.76 -4.25 -0.60
C PHE A 124 -9.24 -5.46 0.18
N GLU A 125 -10.12 -6.29 0.73
CA GLU A 125 -9.76 -7.39 1.64
C GLU A 125 -8.65 -8.28 1.06
N PRO A 126 -8.79 -8.85 -0.16
CA PRO A 126 -7.79 -9.80 -0.65
C PRO A 126 -6.47 -9.10 -0.98
N LYS A 127 -6.47 -7.76 -1.14
CA LYS A 127 -5.25 -6.99 -1.43
C LYS A 127 -4.50 -6.66 -0.15
N LEU A 128 -5.23 -6.24 0.89
CA LEU A 128 -4.66 -6.00 2.22
C LEU A 128 -4.18 -7.31 2.86
N ASP A 129 -4.92 -8.41 2.64
CA ASP A 129 -4.53 -9.72 3.13
C ASP A 129 -3.19 -10.20 2.55
N VAL A 130 -2.97 -10.00 1.25
CA VAL A 130 -1.70 -10.29 0.58
C VAL A 130 -0.56 -9.46 1.20
N ILE A 131 -0.76 -8.15 1.32
CA ILE A 131 0.25 -7.23 1.89
C ILE A 131 0.64 -7.66 3.32
N VAL A 132 -0.35 -7.93 4.17
CA VAL A 132 -0.10 -8.34 5.57
C VAL A 132 0.54 -9.72 5.63
N SER A 133 0.12 -10.65 4.78
CA SER A 133 0.73 -11.98 4.72
C SER A 133 2.20 -11.91 4.30
N ASP A 134 2.54 -11.04 3.36
CA ASP A 134 3.93 -10.83 2.95
C ASP A 134 4.75 -10.18 4.06
N PHE A 135 4.24 -9.18 4.78
CA PHE A 135 4.95 -8.66 5.96
C PHE A 135 5.17 -9.74 7.03
N LYS A 136 4.18 -10.63 7.26
CA LYS A 136 4.33 -11.75 8.21
C LYS A 136 5.42 -12.74 7.82
N LYS A 137 5.59 -13.03 6.52
CA LYS A 137 6.67 -13.93 6.05
C LYS A 137 8.05 -13.47 6.52
N TYR A 138 8.25 -12.16 6.70
CA TYR A 138 9.52 -11.60 7.18
C TYR A 138 9.54 -11.28 8.68
N ASN A 139 8.57 -11.79 9.46
CA ASN A 139 8.49 -11.59 10.90
C ASN A 139 8.49 -10.10 11.32
N ILE A 140 7.81 -9.24 10.55
CA ILE A 140 7.69 -7.83 10.89
C ILE A 140 6.88 -7.66 12.18
N ASP A 141 7.43 -6.90 13.11
CA ASP A 141 6.75 -6.51 14.35
C ASP A 141 5.67 -5.47 14.03
N PHE A 142 4.43 -5.95 13.87
CA PHE A 142 3.28 -5.08 13.64
C PHE A 142 2.92 -4.20 14.81
N HIS A 143 3.19 -4.62 16.05
CA HIS A 143 2.92 -3.81 17.22
C HIS A 143 3.80 -2.55 17.19
N ALA A 144 5.10 -2.73 16.95
CA ALA A 144 6.01 -1.60 16.76
C ALA A 144 5.69 -0.77 15.51
N ALA A 145 5.33 -1.42 14.38
CA ALA A 145 5.01 -0.70 13.14
C ALA A 145 3.72 0.14 13.23
N SER A 146 2.73 -0.31 14.01
CA SER A 146 1.46 0.38 14.22
C SER A 146 1.57 1.66 15.06
N ASP A 147 2.68 1.82 15.79
CA ASP A 147 2.96 2.99 16.64
C ASP A 147 1.79 3.29 17.62
N GLY A 148 1.33 2.24 18.31
CA GLY A 148 0.23 2.31 19.29
C GLY A 148 -1.17 2.39 18.68
N PHE A 149 -1.31 2.40 17.35
CA PHE A 149 -2.62 2.35 16.70
C PHE A 149 -3.27 0.97 16.87
N ARG A 150 -4.51 0.97 17.38
CA ARG A 150 -5.32 -0.24 17.55
C ARG A 150 -6.40 -0.27 16.49
N ILE A 151 -6.34 -1.27 15.62
CA ILE A 151 -7.36 -1.52 14.59
C ILE A 151 -8.68 -1.88 15.28
N ASP A 152 -9.77 -1.23 14.87
CA ASP A 152 -11.12 -1.55 15.35
C ASP A 152 -11.65 -2.83 14.69
N VAL A 153 -11.20 -3.99 15.20
CA VAL A 153 -11.49 -5.31 14.61
C VAL A 153 -12.98 -5.53 14.34
N ALA A 154 -13.86 -5.03 15.21
CA ALA A 154 -15.30 -5.14 15.05
C ALA A 154 -15.80 -4.33 13.85
N LEU A 155 -15.34 -3.09 13.68
CA LEU A 155 -15.66 -2.26 12.51
C LEU A 155 -15.20 -2.91 11.20
N TRP A 156 -13.94 -3.36 11.14
CA TRP A 156 -13.39 -4.01 9.94
C TRP A 156 -14.13 -5.32 9.63
N GLY A 157 -14.45 -6.11 10.66
CA GLY A 157 -15.24 -7.34 10.52
C GLY A 157 -16.65 -7.10 9.96
N ARG A 158 -17.30 -5.96 10.27
CA ARG A 158 -18.61 -5.60 9.69
C ARG A 158 -18.58 -5.42 8.17
N PHE A 159 -17.41 -5.07 7.61
CA PHE A 159 -17.20 -5.00 6.17
C PHE A 159 -16.61 -6.28 5.58
N GLY A 160 -16.49 -7.36 6.36
CA GLY A 160 -16.00 -8.65 5.90
C GLY A 160 -14.48 -8.77 5.81
N PHE A 161 -13.71 -7.79 6.32
CA PHE A 161 -12.25 -7.89 6.37
C PHE A 161 -11.81 -8.94 7.39
N LYS A 162 -10.73 -9.66 7.05
CA LYS A 162 -10.08 -10.66 7.93
C LYS A 162 -8.60 -10.43 8.14
N PHE A 163 -7.94 -9.62 7.30
CA PHE A 163 -6.48 -9.39 7.40
C PHE A 163 -6.05 -8.91 8.80
N GLN A 164 -6.90 -8.19 9.52
CA GLN A 164 -6.60 -7.67 10.85
C GLN A 164 -6.38 -8.78 11.89
N GLU A 165 -6.98 -9.95 11.69
CA GLU A 165 -6.74 -11.14 12.55
C GLU A 165 -5.28 -11.61 12.43
N LYS A 166 -4.64 -11.36 11.28
CA LYS A 166 -3.24 -11.67 11.04
C LYS A 166 -2.28 -10.68 11.70
N ILE A 167 -2.75 -9.51 12.14
CA ILE A 167 -1.91 -8.48 12.76
C ILE A 167 -1.71 -8.74 14.27
N GLY A 168 -2.73 -9.28 14.94
CA GLY A 168 -2.71 -9.57 16.38
C GLY A 168 -2.44 -11.05 16.74
N SER A 169 -2.16 -11.91 15.76
CA SER A 169 -1.81 -13.33 15.94
C SER A 169 -0.32 -13.57 15.82
#